data_AF-A0A1M5RC15-F1
#
_entry.id   AF-A0A1M5RC15-F1
#
_cell.length_a   1.000
_cell.length_b   1.000
_cell.length_c   1.000
_cell.angle_alpha   90.00
_cell.angle_beta   90.00
_cell.angle_gamma   90.00
#
_symmetry.space_group_name_H-M   'P 1'
#
loop_
_entity.id
_entity.type
_entity.pdbx_description
1 polymer ?
#
loop_
_entity_poly.entity_id
_entity_poly.type
_entity_poly.pdbx_seq_one_letter_code
_entity_poly.pdbx_strand_id
1 'polypeptide(L)'
;MIFLNGKDIEILDAFEQSFKTYSNDIIRSSGKSLWADKSLIFDVYKNKPKLVEDILKAIEHKFKYMASIDNPASSLFKDYSEMLLAIIRLREVDGFDILQAGSSRALRLSKYIKSIDCSISKGNGSVKSFIRFDLNKPGSLINMSDLSYVVNVYLTGEKGANLIQVRDIE
;
A
#
# COMPACT_ATOMS: atom_id res chain seq x y z
N MET A 1 10.20 11.68 21.02
CA MET A 1 10.26 10.20 21.14
C MET A 1 9.06 9.78 21.97
N ILE A 2 8.02 9.23 21.34
CA ILE A 2 6.82 8.76 22.05
C ILE A 2 7.16 7.37 22.61
N PHE A 3 7.03 7.22 23.93
CA PHE A 3 7.13 5.93 24.60
C PHE A 3 5.72 5.33 24.61
N LEU A 4 5.57 4.19 23.93
CA LEU A 4 4.33 3.42 24.00
C LEU A 4 4.16 2.87 25.43
N ASN A 5 2.95 2.98 25.97
CA ASN A 5 2.63 2.42 27.28
C ASN A 5 2.28 0.91 27.13
N GLY A 6 2.08 0.20 28.25
CA GLY A 6 1.78 -1.24 28.22
C GLY A 6 0.53 -1.62 27.40
N LYS A 7 -0.47 -0.74 27.32
CA LYS A 7 -1.70 -0.94 26.55
C LYS A 7 -1.45 -0.86 25.05
N ASP A 8 -0.51 -0.02 24.61
CA ASP A 8 -0.17 0.13 23.20
C ASP A 8 0.55 -1.12 22.65
N ILE A 9 1.37 -1.78 23.48
CA ILE A 9 2.04 -3.04 23.13
C ILE A 9 1.03 -4.18 22.97
N GLU A 10 0.06 -4.29 23.90
CA GLU A 10 -1.02 -5.28 23.81
C GLU A 10 -1.87 -5.11 22.55
N ILE A 11 -2.15 -3.86 22.15
CA ILE A 11 -2.86 -3.55 20.90
C ILE A 11 -2.05 -4.03 19.68
N LEU A 12 -0.73 -3.83 19.66
CA LEU A 12 0.14 -4.30 18.57
C LEU A 12 0.23 -5.83 18.51
N ASP A 13 0.26 -6.51 19.66
CA ASP A 13 0.22 -7.97 19.73
C ASP A 13 -1.11 -8.52 19.21
N ALA A 14 -2.22 -7.91 19.61
CA ALA A 14 -3.54 -8.27 19.11
C ALA A 14 -3.67 -8.03 17.59
N PHE A 15 -3.09 -6.93 17.09
CA PHE A 15 -3.03 -6.63 15.66
C PHE A 15 -2.21 -7.69 14.90
N GLU A 16 -1.02 -8.04 15.40
CA GLU A 16 -0.17 -9.09 14.82
C GLU A 16 -0.90 -10.45 14.77
N GLN A 17 -1.52 -10.86 15.87
CA GLN A 17 -2.23 -12.13 15.95
C GLN A 17 -3.44 -12.17 15.03
N SER A 18 -4.18 -11.06 14.97
CA SER A 18 -5.32 -10.92 14.07
C SER A 18 -4.88 -10.93 12.61
N PHE A 19 -3.74 -10.30 12.27
CA PHE A 19 -3.20 -10.33 10.91
C PHE A 19 -2.84 -11.76 10.47
N LYS A 20 -2.19 -12.54 11.35
CA LYS A 20 -1.85 -13.95 11.08
C LYS A 20 -3.09 -14.81 10.79
N THR A 21 -4.24 -14.45 11.37
CA THR A 21 -5.48 -15.24 11.26
C THR A 21 -6.39 -14.72 10.15
N TYR A 22 -6.50 -13.40 9.97
CA TYR A 22 -7.50 -12.71 9.15
C TYR A 22 -6.87 -11.61 8.28
N SER A 23 -5.77 -11.93 7.59
CA SER A 23 -4.96 -10.94 6.85
C SER A 23 -5.76 -10.00 5.93
N ASN A 24 -6.75 -10.50 5.18
CA ASN A 24 -7.59 -9.66 4.30
C ASN A 24 -8.39 -8.62 5.09
N ASP A 25 -9.05 -9.05 6.18
CA ASP A 25 -9.94 -8.18 6.96
C ASP A 25 -9.14 -7.17 7.78
N ILE A 26 -7.96 -7.56 8.25
CA ILE A 26 -7.03 -6.63 8.89
C ILE A 26 -6.50 -5.62 7.89
N ILE A 27 -6.08 -6.03 6.69
CA ILE A 27 -5.64 -5.07 5.67
C ILE A 27 -6.76 -4.09 5.32
N ARG A 28 -7.98 -4.58 5.13
CA ARG A 28 -9.15 -3.73 4.84
C ARG A 28 -9.47 -2.75 5.98
N SER A 29 -9.48 -3.22 7.22
CA SER A 29 -9.89 -2.41 8.37
C SER A 29 -8.81 -1.43 8.85
N SER A 30 -7.53 -1.73 8.61
CA SER A 30 -6.40 -0.92 9.11
C SER A 30 -5.72 -0.06 8.06
N GLY A 31 -5.84 -0.38 6.76
CA GLY A 31 -5.15 0.37 5.69
C GLY A 31 -5.45 1.87 5.71
N LYS A 32 -6.73 2.24 5.87
CA LYS A 32 -7.14 3.65 6.03
C LYS A 32 -6.51 4.29 7.25
N SER A 33 -6.56 3.65 8.42
CA SER A 33 -6.05 4.21 9.68
C SER A 33 -4.53 4.38 9.64
N LEU A 34 -3.79 3.39 9.15
CA LEU A 34 -2.34 3.44 9.00
C LEU A 34 -1.88 4.48 7.96
N TRP A 35 -2.74 4.78 6.99
CA TRP A 35 -2.50 5.88 6.06
C TRP A 35 -2.92 7.26 6.62
N ALA A 36 -4.02 7.34 7.36
CA ALA A 36 -4.53 8.61 7.88
C ALA A 36 -3.65 9.15 9.02
N ASP A 37 -3.26 8.28 9.95
CA ASP A 37 -2.33 8.64 11.00
C ASP A 37 -0.92 8.17 10.63
N LYS A 38 -0.09 9.15 10.27
CA LYS A 38 1.28 8.91 9.86
C LYS A 38 2.05 8.16 10.96
N SER A 39 1.85 8.42 12.25
CA SER A 39 2.68 7.82 13.31
C SER A 39 2.45 6.32 13.46
N LEU A 40 1.24 5.83 13.20
CA LEU A 40 0.89 4.42 13.45
C LEU A 40 1.76 3.44 12.66
N ILE A 41 2.05 3.70 11.39
CA ILE A 41 2.90 2.78 10.61
C ILE A 41 4.34 2.79 11.11
N PHE A 42 4.86 3.93 11.58
CA PHE A 42 6.18 3.99 12.21
C PHE A 42 6.21 3.28 13.55
N ASP A 43 5.15 3.40 14.37
CA ASP A 43 5.04 2.69 15.64
C ASP A 43 4.96 1.18 15.43
N VAL A 44 4.18 0.72 14.44
CA VAL A 44 4.16 -0.70 14.04
C VAL A 44 5.55 -1.15 13.61
N TYR A 45 6.24 -0.40 12.74
CA TYR A 45 7.57 -0.81 12.28
C TYR A 45 8.62 -0.82 13.39
N LYS A 46 8.62 0.20 14.26
CA LYS A 46 9.56 0.34 15.38
C LYS A 46 9.45 -0.81 16.37
N ASN A 47 8.23 -1.23 16.68
CA ASN A 47 7.98 -2.24 17.71
C ASN A 47 7.84 -3.66 17.12
N LYS A 48 7.38 -3.78 15.88
CA LYS A 48 7.07 -5.04 15.18
C LYS A 48 7.57 -5.02 13.73
N PRO A 49 8.88 -4.85 13.48
CA PRO A 49 9.40 -4.74 12.11
C PRO A 49 9.09 -6.00 11.27
N LYS A 50 9.08 -7.18 11.92
CA LYS A 50 8.77 -8.43 11.24
C LYS A 50 7.33 -8.48 10.70
N LEU A 51 6.39 -7.88 11.42
CA LEU A 51 4.99 -7.80 10.98
C LEU A 51 4.87 -7.00 9.68
N VAL A 52 5.62 -5.90 9.54
CA VAL A 52 5.65 -5.12 8.29
C VAL A 52 6.18 -5.96 7.12
N GLU A 53 7.22 -6.77 7.34
CA GLU A 53 7.71 -7.68 6.30
C GLU A 53 6.67 -8.72 5.89
N ASP A 54 5.93 -9.26 6.86
CA ASP A 54 4.92 -10.29 6.62
C ASP A 54 3.68 -9.70 5.93
N ILE A 55 3.28 -8.47 6.28
CA ILE A 55 2.27 -7.70 5.52
C ILE A 55 2.75 -7.49 4.08
N LEU A 56 4.00 -7.08 3.88
CA LEU A 56 4.54 -6.86 2.53
C LEU A 56 4.58 -8.14 1.69
N LYS A 57 4.92 -9.29 2.29
CA LYS A 57 4.84 -10.61 1.63
C LYS A 57 3.40 -10.98 1.28
N ALA A 58 2.45 -10.72 2.18
CA ALA A 58 1.03 -10.96 1.92
C ALA A 58 0.53 -10.09 0.76
N ILE A 59 0.95 -8.82 0.68
CA ILE A 59 0.67 -7.92 -0.45
C ILE A 59 1.23 -8.49 -1.74
N GLU A 60 2.50 -8.87 -1.77
CA GLU A 60 3.12 -9.45 -2.97
C GLU A 60 2.42 -10.72 -3.44
N HIS A 61 2.09 -11.62 -2.52
CA HIS A 61 1.39 -12.85 -2.84
C HIS A 61 0.00 -12.55 -3.41
N LYS A 62 -0.72 -11.61 -2.79
CA LYS A 62 -2.05 -11.21 -3.26
C LYS A 62 -1.99 -10.56 -4.64
N PHE A 63 -1.09 -9.61 -4.87
CA PHE A 63 -0.93 -8.96 -6.16
C PHE A 63 -0.49 -9.93 -7.25
N LYS A 64 0.41 -10.86 -6.95
CA LYS A 64 0.77 -11.92 -7.90
C LYS A 64 -0.46 -12.74 -8.32
N TYR A 65 -1.28 -13.16 -7.36
CA TYR A 65 -2.51 -13.89 -7.63
C TYR A 65 -3.51 -13.05 -8.45
N MET A 66 -3.77 -11.80 -8.04
CA MET A 66 -4.71 -10.91 -8.72
C MET A 66 -4.27 -10.56 -10.14
N ALA A 67 -2.96 -10.48 -10.39
CA ALA A 67 -2.42 -10.26 -11.72
C ALA A 67 -2.59 -11.48 -12.65
N SER A 68 -2.85 -12.68 -12.10
CA SER A 68 -3.03 -13.92 -12.86
C SER A 68 -4.48 -14.29 -13.15
N ILE A 69 -5.46 -13.54 -12.65
CA ILE A 69 -6.89 -13.82 -12.85
C ILE A 69 -7.54 -12.77 -13.74
N ASP A 70 -8.59 -13.19 -14.45
CA ASP A 70 -9.47 -12.28 -15.17
C ASP A 70 -10.42 -11.59 -14.19
N ASN A 71 -10.59 -10.28 -14.35
CA ASN A 71 -11.47 -9.44 -13.52
C ASN A 71 -11.21 -9.52 -12.00
N PRO A 72 -10.01 -9.16 -11.53
CA PRO A 72 -9.72 -9.14 -10.09
C PRO A 72 -10.61 -8.14 -9.34
N ALA A 73 -10.97 -8.47 -8.11
CA ALA A 73 -11.85 -7.62 -7.28
C ALA A 73 -11.19 -6.25 -7.00
N SER A 74 -11.81 -5.17 -7.49
CA SER A 74 -11.26 -3.81 -7.37
C SER A 74 -11.18 -3.32 -5.92
N SER A 75 -12.12 -3.70 -5.06
CA SER A 75 -12.11 -3.38 -3.64
C SER A 75 -10.90 -4.00 -2.92
N LEU A 76 -10.61 -5.27 -3.22
CA LEU A 76 -9.46 -5.96 -2.65
C LEU A 76 -8.15 -5.35 -3.13
N PHE A 77 -8.07 -5.01 -4.43
CA PHE A 77 -6.90 -4.34 -4.99
C PHE A 77 -6.66 -2.98 -4.31
N LYS A 78 -7.73 -2.23 -4.08
CA LYS A 78 -7.71 -0.96 -3.36
C LYS A 78 -7.18 -1.13 -1.93
N ASP A 79 -7.75 -2.06 -1.14
CA ASP A 79 -7.36 -2.28 0.26
C ASP A 79 -5.85 -2.57 0.39
N TYR A 80 -5.33 -3.45 -0.48
CA TYR A 80 -3.92 -3.82 -0.49
C TYR A 80 -3.00 -2.70 -1.00
N SER A 81 -3.47 -1.89 -1.95
CA SER A 81 -2.72 -0.75 -2.48
C SER A 81 -2.60 0.38 -1.44
N GLU A 82 -3.66 0.65 -0.68
CA GLU A 82 -3.65 1.64 0.41
C GLU A 82 -2.72 1.21 1.54
N MET A 83 -2.73 -0.07 1.92
CA MET A 83 -1.75 -0.62 2.87
C MET A 83 -0.31 -0.50 2.35
N LEU A 84 -0.08 -0.78 1.06
CA LEU A 84 1.24 -0.64 0.46
C LEU A 84 1.72 0.81 0.49
N LEU A 85 0.84 1.80 0.26
CA LEU A 85 1.17 3.21 0.43
C LEU A 85 1.61 3.53 1.85
N ALA A 86 0.91 3.02 2.86
CA ALA A 86 1.31 3.21 4.26
C ALA A 86 2.73 2.68 4.50
N ILE A 87 3.05 1.47 4.03
CA ILE A 87 4.38 0.86 4.14
C ILE A 87 5.45 1.68 3.39
N ILE A 88 5.13 2.25 2.23
CA ILE A 88 6.08 3.07 1.46
C ILE A 88 6.61 4.27 2.27
N ARG A 89 5.83 4.82 3.21
CA ARG A 89 6.28 5.94 4.08
C ARG A 89 7.45 5.57 4.98
N LEU A 90 7.63 4.28 5.29
CA LEU A 90 8.74 3.81 6.10
C LEU A 90 10.09 4.02 5.43
N ARG A 91 10.15 4.40 4.15
CA ARG A 91 11.39 4.82 3.48
C ARG A 91 12.04 6.07 4.10
N GLU A 92 11.29 6.84 4.89
CA GLU A 92 11.84 7.93 5.70
C GLU A 92 12.63 7.42 6.92
N VAL A 93 12.53 6.13 7.25
CA VAL A 93 13.26 5.51 8.37
C VAL A 93 14.58 4.95 7.88
N ASP A 94 15.67 5.35 8.54
CA ASP A 94 16.99 4.77 8.31
C ASP A 94 16.96 3.24 8.50
N GLY A 95 17.47 2.50 7.52
CA GLY A 95 17.52 1.03 7.54
C GLY A 95 16.27 0.32 6.97
N PHE A 96 15.25 1.06 6.50
CA PHE A 96 14.14 0.47 5.76
C PHE A 96 14.46 0.31 4.26
N ASP A 97 15.26 -0.70 3.92
CA ASP A 97 15.70 -0.93 2.53
C ASP A 97 14.82 -1.93 1.76
N ILE A 98 13.93 -2.64 2.47
CA ILE A 98 13.15 -3.77 1.94
C ILE A 98 12.23 -3.40 0.76
N LEU A 99 11.85 -2.13 0.65
CA LEU A 99 11.00 -1.60 -0.41
C LEU A 99 11.60 -0.32 -1.02
N GLN A 100 12.92 -0.27 -1.22
CA GLN A 100 13.58 0.86 -1.89
C GLN A 100 12.98 1.10 -3.30
N ALA A 101 12.84 2.37 -3.69
CA ALA A 101 12.36 2.74 -5.03
C ALA A 101 13.29 2.18 -6.11
N GLY A 102 12.73 1.67 -7.20
CA GLY A 102 13.49 1.09 -8.31
C GLY A 102 14.14 -0.27 -8.00
N SER A 103 14.06 -0.78 -6.77
CA SER A 103 14.54 -2.13 -6.44
C SER A 103 13.78 -3.21 -7.24
N SER A 104 14.40 -4.38 -7.44
CA SER A 104 13.77 -5.52 -8.11
C SER A 104 12.41 -5.89 -7.49
N ARG A 105 12.28 -5.75 -6.16
CA ARG A 105 11.03 -5.99 -5.44
C ARG A 105 9.96 -4.95 -5.81
N ALA A 106 10.32 -3.67 -5.75
CA ALA A 106 9.40 -2.59 -6.07
C ALA A 106 8.96 -2.59 -7.54
N LEU A 107 9.90 -2.86 -8.47
CA LEU A 107 9.61 -2.99 -9.90
C LEU A 107 8.71 -4.20 -10.23
N ARG A 108 8.81 -5.29 -9.45
CA ARG A 108 7.91 -6.43 -9.60
C ARG A 108 6.50 -6.09 -9.13
N LEU A 109 6.38 -5.43 -7.97
CA LEU A 109 5.09 -4.94 -7.47
C LEU A 109 4.43 -3.95 -8.45
N SER A 110 5.21 -3.04 -9.04
CA SER A 110 4.67 -2.07 -10.02
C SER A 110 4.14 -2.76 -11.28
N LYS A 111 4.79 -3.82 -11.75
CA LYS A 111 4.28 -4.65 -12.85
C LYS A 111 2.95 -5.32 -12.52
N TYR A 112 2.81 -5.89 -11.32
CA TYR A 112 1.53 -6.47 -10.89
C TYR A 112 0.42 -5.42 -10.83
N ILE A 113 0.70 -4.25 -10.25
CA ILE A 113 -0.25 -3.13 -10.16
C ILE A 113 -0.74 -2.72 -11.54
N LYS A 114 0.17 -2.50 -12.51
CA LYS A 114 -0.19 -2.16 -13.89
C LYS A 114 -1.07 -3.23 -14.54
N SER A 115 -0.73 -4.50 -14.33
CA SER A 115 -1.49 -5.63 -14.86
C SER A 115 -2.91 -5.69 -14.28
N ILE A 116 -3.03 -5.57 -12.95
CA ILE A 116 -4.30 -5.62 -12.23
C ILE A 116 -5.20 -4.45 -12.64
N ASP A 117 -4.66 -3.23 -12.67
CA ASP A 117 -5.40 -2.03 -13.05
C ASP A 117 -5.96 -2.14 -14.48
N CYS A 118 -5.15 -2.63 -15.41
CA CYS A 118 -5.56 -2.89 -16.78
C CYS A 118 -6.69 -3.94 -16.85
N SER A 119 -6.58 -5.03 -16.09
CA SER A 119 -7.64 -6.06 -16.03
C SER A 119 -8.94 -5.53 -15.43
N ILE A 120 -8.87 -4.72 -14.36
CA ILE A 120 -10.05 -4.08 -13.76
C ILE A 120 -10.72 -3.14 -14.77
N SER A 121 -9.93 -2.30 -15.44
CA SER A 121 -10.44 -1.34 -16.43
C SER A 121 -11.12 -2.05 -17.61
N LYS A 122 -10.53 -3.13 -18.13
CA LYS A 122 -11.15 -3.97 -19.18
C LYS A 122 -12.47 -4.60 -18.74
N GLY A 123 -12.60 -4.95 -17.47
CA GLY A 123 -13.83 -5.44 -16.86
C GLY A 123 -14.88 -4.36 -16.56
N ASN A 124 -14.70 -3.12 -17.05
CA ASN A 124 -15.50 -1.94 -16.71
C ASN A 124 -15.54 -1.63 -15.20
N GLY A 125 -14.58 -2.14 -14.44
CA GLY A 125 -14.41 -1.84 -13.02
C GLY A 125 -13.71 -0.50 -12.81
N SER A 126 -13.86 0.05 -11.60
CA SER A 126 -13.09 1.22 -11.15
C SER A 126 -12.45 0.96 -9.80
N VAL A 127 -11.24 1.49 -9.62
CA VAL A 127 -10.52 1.48 -8.34
C VAL A 127 -10.83 2.79 -7.63
N LYS A 128 -11.71 2.74 -6.64
CA LYS A 128 -12.11 3.90 -5.83
C LYS A 128 -11.33 3.89 -4.51
N SER A 129 -10.28 4.70 -4.44
CA SER A 129 -9.53 4.88 -3.19
C SER A 129 -10.28 5.79 -2.24
N PHE A 130 -10.09 5.57 -0.94
CA PHE A 130 -10.45 6.53 0.11
C PHE A 130 -9.50 7.74 0.11
N ILE A 131 -8.34 7.61 -0.51
CA ILE A 131 -7.33 8.67 -0.59
C ILE A 131 -7.56 9.43 -1.90
N ARG A 132 -7.83 10.74 -1.80
CA ARG A 132 -7.89 11.64 -2.94
C ARG A 132 -6.53 12.27 -3.17
N PHE A 133 -6.09 12.30 -4.41
CA PHE A 133 -4.79 12.83 -4.78
C PHE A 133 -4.96 14.02 -5.71
N ASP A 134 -4.08 15.02 -5.58
CA ASP A 134 -3.87 16.01 -6.62
C ASP A 134 -2.75 15.50 -7.55
N LEU A 135 -3.12 15.17 -8.79
CA LEU A 135 -2.25 14.47 -9.73
C LEU A 135 -2.18 15.20 -11.06
N ASN A 136 -0.98 15.25 -11.61
CA ASN A 136 -0.73 15.68 -12.98
C ASN A 136 -0.21 14.49 -13.79
N LYS A 137 -1.13 13.64 -14.26
CA LYS A 137 -0.75 12.41 -14.99
C LYS A 137 -0.31 12.75 -16.41
N PRO A 138 0.78 12.13 -16.91
CA PRO A 138 1.11 12.23 -18.33
C PRO A 138 -0.01 11.58 -19.16
N GLY A 139 -0.25 12.09 -20.37
CA GLY A 139 -1.34 11.61 -21.25
C GLY A 139 -1.28 10.10 -21.52
N SER A 140 -0.09 9.50 -21.53
CA SER A 140 0.10 8.05 -21.68
C SER A 140 -0.43 7.20 -20.52
N LEU A 141 -0.66 7.80 -19.35
CA LEU A 141 -1.14 7.14 -18.13
C LEU A 141 -2.50 7.68 -17.66
N ILE A 142 -3.18 8.48 -18.47
CA ILE A 142 -4.45 9.12 -18.09
C ILE A 142 -5.55 8.10 -17.72
N ASN A 143 -5.51 6.93 -18.35
CA ASN A 143 -6.47 5.84 -18.13
C ASN A 143 -6.14 4.95 -16.93
N MET A 144 -4.93 5.06 -16.36
CA MET A 144 -4.56 4.33 -15.15
C MET A 144 -5.31 4.92 -13.96
N SER A 145 -5.81 4.11 -13.02
CA SER A 145 -6.47 4.70 -11.84
C SER A 145 -5.50 5.55 -11.01
N ASP A 146 -6.03 6.56 -10.30
CA ASP A 146 -5.22 7.47 -9.47
C ASP A 146 -4.35 6.71 -8.46
N LEU A 147 -4.97 5.75 -7.75
CA LEU A 147 -4.27 4.93 -6.77
C LEU A 147 -3.14 4.11 -7.41
N SER A 148 -3.41 3.43 -8.53
CA SER A 148 -2.41 2.67 -9.25
C SER A 148 -1.26 3.55 -9.72
N TYR A 149 -1.56 4.73 -10.25
CA TYR A 149 -0.55 5.69 -10.71
C TYR A 149 0.37 6.11 -9.56
N VAL A 150 -0.21 6.52 -8.43
CA VAL A 150 0.54 6.96 -7.24
C VAL A 150 1.46 5.86 -6.72
N VAL A 151 0.92 4.66 -6.50
CA VAL A 151 1.71 3.52 -6.01
C VAL A 151 2.81 3.18 -7.01
N ASN A 152 2.51 3.17 -8.32
CA ASN A 152 3.52 2.91 -9.35
C ASN A 152 4.66 3.93 -9.30
N VAL A 153 4.36 5.23 -9.24
CA VAL A 153 5.36 6.29 -9.22
C VAL A 153 6.26 6.15 -7.99
N TYR A 154 5.69 5.91 -6.80
CA TYR A 154 6.49 5.67 -5.61
C TYR A 154 7.35 4.40 -5.72
N LEU A 155 6.82 3.30 -6.24
CA LEU A 155 7.58 2.05 -6.37
C LEU A 155 8.74 2.17 -7.37
N THR A 156 8.51 2.83 -8.51
CA THR A 156 9.49 2.95 -9.59
C THR A 156 10.53 4.04 -9.33
N GLY A 157 10.20 5.05 -8.52
CA GLY A 157 11.04 6.24 -8.38
C GLY A 157 11.00 7.15 -9.62
N GLU A 158 9.96 7.02 -10.46
CA GLU A 158 9.74 7.92 -11.59
C GLU A 158 9.65 9.39 -11.11
N LYS A 159 10.20 10.30 -11.92
CA LYS A 159 10.17 11.74 -11.63
C LYS A 159 8.71 12.19 -11.43
N GLY A 160 8.44 12.93 -10.35
CA GLY A 160 7.10 13.42 -10.01
C GLY A 160 6.49 12.80 -8.75
N ALA A 161 7.13 11.81 -8.12
CA ALA A 161 6.70 11.29 -6.81
C ALA A 161 6.57 12.40 -5.74
N ASN A 162 7.46 13.39 -5.80
CA ASN A 162 7.49 14.56 -4.93
C ASN A 162 6.40 15.61 -5.25
N LEU A 163 5.66 15.43 -6.34
CA LEU A 163 4.57 16.33 -6.77
C LEU A 163 3.20 15.78 -6.40
N ILE A 164 3.12 14.53 -5.93
CA ILE A 164 1.86 13.92 -5.50
C ILE A 164 1.47 14.52 -4.15
N GLN A 165 0.34 15.23 -4.13
CA GLN A 165 -0.25 15.75 -2.90
C GLN A 165 -1.50 14.97 -2.55
N VAL A 166 -1.68 14.67 -1.26
CA VAL A 166 -2.95 14.12 -0.75
C VAL A 166 -3.89 15.30 -0.56
N ARG A 167 -5.05 15.26 -1.23
CA ARG A 167 -6.07 16.29 -1.13
C ARG A 167 -6.94 16.05 0.11
N ASP A 168 -7.53 14.85 0.21
CA ASP A 168 -8.45 14.46 1.28
C ASP A 168 -8.41 12.94 1.54
N ILE A 169 -8.94 12.52 2.69
CA ILE A 169 -9.19 11.11 3.03
C ILE A 169 -10.69 10.96 3.37
N GLU A 170 -11.43 10.22 2.54
CA GLU A 170 -12.87 9.93 2.71
C GLU A 170 -13.12 8.77 3.68
#